data_AF-A0A498MZ24-F1
#
_entry.id   AF-A0A498MZ24-F1
#
_cell.length_a   1.000
_cell.length_b   1.000
_cell.length_c   1.000
_cell.angle_alpha   90.00
_cell.angle_beta   90.00
_cell.angle_gamma   90.00
#
_symmetry.space_group_name_H-M   'P 1'
#
loop_
_entity.id
_entity.type
_entity.pdbx_description
1 polymer ?
#
loop_
_entity_poly.entity_id
_entity_poly.type
_entity_poly.pdbx_seq_one_letter_code
_entity_poly.pdbx_strand_id
1 'polypeptide(L)'
;MVLPCYVDELLLMEGLKVEWRKTDSGTLVHLYQNGESRPEAQKQDYHDRAHFFTDQIQHGNFSLHLGNLTAEDEGRYTCKIYSQQDSGETVVQIKYVEHLLVSGSDESVSASVGEDVTLNCSVNSPITPEHTEEVSWKKTDKDEHILVLLYQNNKTLSDSSDERYRGRVEFFTAEIPKGNFSLRLKSVRTEDKGVYMCQVFAGGLSANATIVLETLGDYRSLLLQGSVNESVCCCALYFLRPLILLWAFPHVNEFTGNIKTWILKYSYFAEYLVLSVVVYSAFFASVWEKLLNFAEFDRAVIIFLFLIMFLCCLCKIIYHFPRVVPVYVFGSVGVVLLNSVALMTELILKTGLVKHPQNMQNIVKSIQTAIDIYNFNEDQENEAQPDSVVKTVISMI
;
A
#
# COMPACT_ATOMS: atom_id res chain seq x y z
N MET A 1 -30.29 27.92 -13.13
CA MET A 1 -31.01 28.66 -12.07
C MET A 1 -31.36 30.05 -12.58
N VAL A 2 -32.48 30.63 -12.13
CA VAL A 2 -32.92 31.97 -12.54
C VAL A 2 -32.73 32.95 -11.39
N LEU A 3 -32.02 34.06 -11.66
CA LEU A 3 -31.86 35.19 -10.73
C LEU A 3 -32.89 36.25 -11.12
N PRO A 4 -33.92 36.50 -10.28
CA PRO A 4 -35.01 37.41 -10.63
C PRO A 4 -34.54 38.87 -10.64
N CYS A 5 -34.90 39.61 -11.69
CA CYS A 5 -34.75 41.06 -11.78
C CYS A 5 -35.85 41.62 -12.69
N TYR A 6 -36.71 42.47 -12.13
CA TYR A 6 -37.90 42.99 -12.79
C TYR A 6 -38.06 44.48 -12.53
N VAL A 7 -38.72 45.18 -13.45
CA VAL A 7 -39.17 46.56 -13.29
C VAL A 7 -40.66 46.63 -13.65
N ASP A 8 -41.45 47.25 -12.78
CA ASP A 8 -42.90 47.41 -12.95
C ASP A 8 -43.29 48.57 -13.89
N GLU A 9 -42.39 49.55 -14.08
CA GLU A 9 -42.61 50.69 -14.97
C GLU A 9 -42.22 50.39 -16.42
N LEU A 10 -43.03 50.90 -17.37
CA LEU A 10 -42.76 50.92 -18.81
C LEU A 10 -41.52 51.81 -19.09
N LEU A 11 -40.33 51.29 -18.80
CA LEU A 11 -39.09 51.98 -19.08
C LEU A 11 -38.96 52.17 -20.59
N LEU A 12 -38.67 53.41 -20.99
CA LEU A 12 -38.21 53.70 -22.35
C LEU A 12 -36.93 52.88 -22.58
N MET A 13 -36.98 51.97 -23.56
CA MET A 13 -35.86 51.10 -23.93
C MET A 13 -34.63 51.89 -24.42
N GLU A 14 -34.81 53.17 -24.75
CA GLU A 14 -33.77 54.03 -25.29
C GLU A 14 -32.77 54.47 -24.21
N GLY A 15 -31.53 53.99 -24.34
CA GLY A 15 -30.47 54.25 -23.37
C GLY A 15 -30.46 53.29 -22.17
N LEU A 16 -31.28 52.23 -22.20
CA LEU A 16 -31.32 51.23 -21.15
C LEU A 16 -30.02 50.40 -21.12
N LYS A 17 -29.45 50.27 -19.92
CA LYS A 17 -28.30 49.41 -19.66
C LYS A 17 -28.57 48.56 -18.43
N VAL A 18 -28.37 47.24 -18.54
CA VAL A 18 -28.53 46.32 -17.41
C VAL A 18 -27.25 45.53 -17.20
N GLU A 19 -26.75 45.55 -15.97
CA GLU A 19 -25.56 44.80 -15.56
C GLU A 19 -25.93 43.78 -14.49
N TRP A 20 -25.57 42.54 -14.72
CA TRP A 20 -25.47 41.55 -13.64
C TRP A 20 -24.02 41.43 -13.19
N ARG A 21 -23.79 41.58 -11.89
CA ARG A 21 -22.47 41.44 -11.29
C ARG A 21 -22.50 40.53 -10.07
N LYS A 22 -21.44 39.76 -9.84
CA LYS A 22 -21.22 39.14 -8.54
C LYS A 22 -20.87 40.26 -7.54
N THR A 23 -21.66 40.42 -6.49
CA THR A 23 -21.59 41.58 -5.59
C THR A 23 -20.25 41.70 -4.90
N ASP A 24 -19.69 40.57 -4.43
CA ASP A 24 -18.49 40.56 -3.58
C ASP A 24 -17.21 40.86 -4.37
N SER A 25 -17.12 40.38 -5.62
CA SER A 25 -15.95 40.57 -6.48
C SER A 25 -16.11 41.70 -7.51
N GLY A 26 -17.33 42.18 -7.75
CA GLY A 26 -17.65 43.10 -8.83
C GLY A 26 -17.56 42.49 -10.24
N THR A 27 -17.34 41.17 -10.34
CA THR A 27 -17.18 40.45 -11.61
C THR A 27 -18.43 40.61 -12.48
N LEU A 28 -18.26 41.03 -13.73
CA LEU A 28 -19.37 41.15 -14.69
C LEU A 28 -19.82 39.76 -15.13
N VAL A 29 -21.07 39.44 -14.79
CA VAL A 29 -21.72 38.16 -15.10
C VAL A 29 -22.38 38.22 -16.47
N HIS A 30 -23.13 39.28 -16.74
CA HIS A 30 -23.73 39.53 -18.06
C HIS A 30 -24.10 41.00 -18.25
N LEU A 31 -24.18 41.45 -19.51
CA LEU A 31 -24.47 42.83 -19.89
C LEU A 31 -25.55 42.90 -20.96
N TYR A 32 -26.51 43.79 -20.77
CA TYR A 32 -27.45 44.25 -21.80
C TYR A 32 -27.21 45.73 -22.05
N GLN A 33 -26.94 46.11 -23.29
CA GLN A 33 -26.66 47.50 -23.66
C GLN A 33 -26.95 47.75 -25.14
N ASN A 34 -27.49 48.93 -25.44
CA ASN A 34 -27.82 49.38 -26.80
C ASN A 34 -28.83 48.45 -27.49
N GLY A 35 -29.83 47.97 -26.74
CA GLY A 35 -30.89 47.11 -27.29
C GLY A 35 -30.52 45.64 -27.46
N GLU A 36 -29.31 45.22 -27.06
CA GLU A 36 -28.82 43.85 -27.28
C GLU A 36 -28.16 43.25 -26.03
N SER A 37 -28.29 41.94 -25.90
CA SER A 37 -27.54 41.13 -24.93
C SER A 37 -26.11 40.93 -25.43
N ARG A 38 -25.11 41.14 -24.57
CA ARG A 38 -23.67 41.19 -24.89
C ARG A 38 -22.88 40.02 -24.26
N PRO A 39 -23.03 38.77 -24.74
CA PRO A 39 -22.29 37.63 -24.19
C PRO A 39 -20.76 37.80 -24.27
N GLU A 40 -20.26 38.57 -25.23
CA GLU A 40 -18.84 38.90 -25.39
C GLU A 40 -18.25 39.72 -24.23
N ALA A 41 -19.09 40.37 -23.41
CA ALA A 41 -18.66 41.14 -22.25
C ALA A 41 -18.51 40.28 -20.98
N GLN A 42 -18.94 39.01 -21.03
CA GLN A 42 -18.88 38.10 -19.89
C GLN A 42 -17.44 37.86 -19.45
N LYS A 43 -17.22 37.73 -18.15
CA LYS A 43 -15.95 37.24 -17.63
C LYS A 43 -15.86 35.72 -17.80
N GLN A 44 -14.62 35.22 -17.83
CA GLN A 44 -14.28 33.84 -18.17
C GLN A 44 -15.15 32.80 -17.44
N ASP A 45 -15.41 33.00 -16.15
CA ASP A 45 -16.15 32.05 -15.31
C ASP A 45 -17.65 31.93 -15.69
N TYR A 46 -18.19 32.94 -16.39
CA TYR A 46 -19.59 33.04 -16.77
C TYR A 46 -19.85 32.85 -18.27
N HIS A 47 -18.79 32.70 -19.07
CA HIS A 47 -18.87 32.56 -20.52
C HIS A 47 -19.82 31.41 -20.92
N ASP A 48 -20.76 31.69 -21.83
CA ASP A 48 -21.79 30.77 -22.34
C ASP A 48 -22.76 30.19 -21.30
N ARG A 49 -22.68 30.62 -20.04
CA ARG A 49 -23.52 30.10 -18.96
C ARG A 49 -24.55 31.10 -18.46
N ALA A 50 -24.29 32.40 -18.62
CA ALA A 50 -25.19 33.47 -18.20
C ALA A 50 -25.98 34.04 -19.39
N HIS A 51 -27.31 34.06 -19.31
CA HIS A 51 -28.17 34.49 -20.43
C HIS A 51 -29.37 35.31 -19.92
N PHE A 52 -29.73 36.37 -20.64
CA PHE A 52 -31.02 37.06 -20.42
C PHE A 52 -32.15 36.35 -21.16
N PHE A 53 -33.37 36.48 -20.65
CA PHE A 53 -34.59 36.14 -21.38
C PHE A 53 -34.94 37.27 -22.36
N THR A 54 -34.25 37.30 -23.52
CA THR A 54 -34.29 38.42 -24.47
C THR A 54 -35.69 38.77 -24.97
N ASP A 55 -36.58 37.78 -25.08
CA ASP A 55 -37.99 37.93 -25.46
C ASP A 55 -38.86 38.62 -24.37
N GLN A 56 -38.40 38.59 -23.12
CA GLN A 56 -39.09 39.14 -21.94
C GLN A 56 -38.58 40.53 -21.53
N ILE A 57 -37.46 40.99 -22.09
CA ILE A 57 -36.85 42.30 -21.77
C ILE A 57 -37.82 43.45 -22.05
N GLN A 58 -38.56 43.39 -23.15
CA GLN A 58 -39.58 44.40 -23.52
C GLN A 58 -40.75 44.48 -22.51
N HIS A 59 -40.91 43.46 -21.65
CA HIS A 59 -41.91 43.39 -20.60
C HIS A 59 -41.32 43.72 -19.21
N GLY A 60 -40.11 44.28 -19.15
CA GLY A 60 -39.45 44.66 -17.90
C GLY A 60 -38.80 43.51 -17.14
N ASN A 61 -38.66 42.32 -17.75
CA ASN A 61 -37.98 41.19 -17.15
C ASN A 61 -36.51 41.15 -17.58
N PHE A 62 -35.63 41.46 -16.64
CA PHE A 62 -34.18 41.42 -16.80
C PHE A 62 -33.54 40.28 -15.98
N SER A 63 -34.34 39.25 -15.68
CA SER A 63 -33.86 38.09 -14.96
C SER A 63 -32.74 37.38 -15.73
N LEU A 64 -31.80 36.82 -14.99
CA LEU A 64 -30.65 36.11 -15.56
C LEU A 64 -30.82 34.61 -15.38
N HIS A 65 -30.72 33.86 -16.46
CA HIS A 65 -30.50 32.43 -16.40
C HIS A 65 -29.00 32.15 -16.26
N LEU A 66 -28.59 31.53 -15.14
CA LEU A 66 -27.23 31.04 -14.91
C LEU A 66 -27.24 29.51 -14.96
N GLY A 67 -26.57 28.95 -15.98
CA GLY A 67 -26.43 27.51 -16.22
C GLY A 67 -25.19 26.91 -15.55
N ASN A 68 -25.18 25.58 -15.47
CA ASN A 68 -24.06 24.74 -14.99
C ASN A 68 -23.44 25.26 -13.68
N LEU A 69 -24.26 25.46 -12.64
CA LEU A 69 -23.82 26.05 -11.37
C LEU A 69 -22.68 25.26 -10.71
N THR A 70 -21.71 25.97 -10.15
CA THR A 70 -20.62 25.40 -9.35
C THR A 70 -20.66 25.95 -7.92
N ALA A 71 -19.94 25.34 -6.97
CA ALA A 71 -19.85 25.87 -5.61
C ALA A 71 -19.30 27.32 -5.56
N GLU A 72 -18.51 27.73 -6.55
CA GLU A 72 -17.97 29.09 -6.67
C GLU A 72 -19.04 30.13 -7.06
N ASP A 73 -20.19 29.68 -7.58
CA ASP A 73 -21.35 30.53 -7.86
C ASP A 73 -22.14 30.87 -6.59
N GLU A 74 -21.78 30.31 -5.43
CA GLU A 74 -22.35 30.76 -4.16
C GLU A 74 -21.97 32.24 -3.91
N GLY A 75 -22.94 33.01 -3.44
CA GLY A 75 -22.74 34.40 -3.07
C GLY A 75 -23.88 35.32 -3.51
N ARG A 76 -23.61 36.62 -3.41
CA ARG A 76 -24.58 37.66 -3.78
C ARG A 76 -24.34 38.14 -5.21
N TYR A 77 -25.44 38.38 -5.92
CA TYR A 77 -25.47 38.87 -7.28
C TYR A 77 -26.33 40.12 -7.33
N THR A 78 -25.82 41.17 -7.94
CA THR A 78 -26.52 42.44 -8.09
C THR A 78 -26.92 42.63 -9.54
N CYS A 79 -28.21 42.85 -9.77
CA CYS A 79 -28.74 43.40 -11.01
C CYS A 79 -28.80 44.92 -10.84
N LYS A 80 -28.12 45.67 -11.72
CA LYS A 80 -28.23 47.13 -11.79
C LYS A 80 -28.83 47.52 -13.12
N ILE A 81 -29.89 48.32 -13.06
CA ILE A 81 -30.61 48.82 -14.22
C ILE A 81 -30.38 50.33 -14.27
N TYR A 82 -29.83 50.80 -15.38
CA TYR A 82 -29.60 52.21 -15.64
C TYR A 82 -30.56 52.67 -16.74
N SER A 83 -31.36 53.69 -16.41
CA SER A 83 -32.17 54.46 -17.35
C SER A 83 -31.57 55.87 -17.50
N GLN A 84 -32.09 56.68 -18.42
CA GLN A 84 -31.62 58.07 -18.61
C GLN A 84 -31.87 58.95 -17.38
N GLN A 85 -32.89 58.65 -16.58
CA GLN A 85 -33.36 59.49 -15.48
C GLN A 85 -33.06 58.90 -14.09
N ASP A 86 -32.91 57.57 -13.99
CA ASP A 86 -32.79 56.88 -12.71
C ASP A 86 -31.98 55.58 -12.84
N SER A 87 -31.57 55.01 -11.71
CA SER A 87 -30.98 53.68 -11.62
C SER A 87 -31.59 52.87 -10.49
N GLY A 88 -32.03 51.65 -10.79
CA GLY A 88 -32.51 50.68 -9.82
C GLY A 88 -31.48 49.58 -9.60
N GLU A 89 -31.47 48.99 -8.40
CA GLU A 89 -30.73 47.77 -8.14
C GLU A 89 -31.53 46.75 -7.33
N THR A 90 -31.31 45.48 -7.62
CA THR A 90 -31.79 44.36 -6.80
C THR A 90 -30.65 43.39 -6.54
N VAL A 91 -30.66 42.77 -5.36
CA VAL A 91 -29.64 41.81 -4.95
C VAL A 91 -30.29 40.47 -4.70
N VAL A 92 -29.80 39.45 -5.41
CA VAL A 92 -30.20 38.06 -5.29
C VAL A 92 -29.06 37.29 -4.63
N GLN A 93 -29.39 36.41 -3.68
CA GLN A 93 -28.39 35.57 -3.01
C GLN A 93 -28.55 34.12 -3.47
N ILE A 94 -27.49 33.55 -4.04
CA ILE A 94 -27.33 32.12 -4.25
C ILE A 94 -26.76 31.56 -2.94
N LYS A 95 -27.60 30.89 -2.14
CA LYS A 95 -27.22 30.37 -0.81
C LYS A 95 -26.67 28.95 -0.84
N TYR A 96 -27.08 28.17 -1.82
CA TYR A 96 -26.71 26.77 -1.89
C TYR A 96 -26.66 26.33 -3.33
N VAL A 97 -25.48 25.90 -3.77
CA VAL A 97 -25.36 25.11 -5.00
C VAL A 97 -25.31 23.67 -4.53
N GLU A 98 -26.38 22.92 -4.82
CA GLU A 98 -26.41 21.49 -4.55
C GLU A 98 -25.20 20.84 -5.22
N HIS A 99 -24.36 20.21 -4.41
CA HIS A 99 -23.22 19.46 -4.88
C HIS A 99 -23.28 18.08 -4.23
N LEU A 100 -23.06 17.06 -5.06
CA LEU A 100 -23.04 15.68 -4.61
C LEU A 100 -21.57 15.29 -4.41
N LEU A 101 -21.15 15.12 -3.16
CA LEU A 101 -19.83 14.64 -2.81
C LEU A 101 -19.93 13.19 -2.33
N VAL A 102 -19.15 12.31 -2.95
CA VAL A 102 -19.02 10.91 -2.56
C VAL A 102 -17.59 10.68 -2.11
N SER A 103 -17.43 10.16 -0.90
CA SER A 103 -16.15 9.87 -0.29
C SER A 103 -15.96 8.36 -0.13
N GLY A 104 -14.81 7.85 -0.58
CA GLY A 104 -14.35 6.48 -0.38
C GLY A 104 -13.02 6.45 0.37
N SER A 105 -12.38 5.29 0.48
CA SER A 105 -11.04 5.15 1.03
C SER A 105 -10.03 5.51 -0.05
N ASP A 106 -9.11 6.43 0.25
CA ASP A 106 -8.01 6.80 -0.64
C ASP A 106 -6.92 5.71 -0.70
N GLU A 107 -6.91 4.78 0.25
CA GLU A 107 -5.94 3.68 0.34
C GLU A 107 -6.55 2.35 -0.15
N SER A 108 -5.68 1.45 -0.61
CA SER A 108 -6.13 0.10 -0.95
C SER A 108 -6.56 -0.66 0.31
N VAL A 109 -7.69 -1.35 0.22
CA VAL A 109 -8.21 -2.18 1.30
C VAL A 109 -7.67 -3.58 1.11
N SER A 110 -6.98 -4.12 2.11
CA SER A 110 -6.47 -5.49 2.10
C SER A 110 -7.37 -6.42 2.90
N ALA A 111 -7.68 -7.60 2.35
CA ALA A 111 -8.42 -8.65 3.06
C ALA A 111 -7.81 -10.03 2.78
N SER A 112 -7.82 -10.92 3.77
CA SER A 112 -7.41 -12.32 3.59
C SER A 112 -8.56 -13.14 2.99
N VAL A 113 -8.23 -14.22 2.28
CA VAL A 113 -9.24 -15.12 1.70
C VAL A 113 -10.13 -15.69 2.82
N GLY A 114 -11.45 -15.59 2.64
CA GLY A 114 -12.47 -16.05 3.58
C GLY A 114 -12.91 -15.02 4.62
N GLU A 115 -12.21 -13.89 4.75
CA GLU A 115 -12.62 -12.80 5.65
C GLU A 115 -13.74 -11.94 5.03
N ASP A 116 -14.43 -11.20 5.89
CA ASP A 116 -15.38 -10.18 5.45
C ASP A 116 -14.67 -8.82 5.39
N VAL A 117 -14.91 -8.05 4.33
CA VAL A 117 -14.32 -6.74 4.12
C VAL A 117 -15.41 -5.68 3.94
N THR A 118 -15.12 -4.46 4.37
CA THR A 118 -16.01 -3.31 4.17
C THR A 118 -15.35 -2.31 3.23
N LEU A 119 -16.02 -2.02 2.10
CA LEU A 119 -15.66 -0.97 1.18
C LEU A 119 -16.49 0.27 1.52
N ASN A 120 -15.83 1.34 1.92
CA ASN A 120 -16.51 2.54 2.41
C ASN A 120 -17.10 3.37 1.25
N CYS A 121 -18.30 3.89 1.43
CA CYS A 121 -18.86 4.89 0.54
C CYS A 121 -19.81 5.77 1.33
N SER A 122 -19.46 7.05 1.45
CA SER A 122 -20.23 8.03 2.21
C SER A 122 -20.60 9.20 1.31
N VAL A 123 -21.88 9.56 1.33
CA VAL A 123 -22.43 10.71 0.63
C VAL A 123 -22.43 11.88 1.58
N ASN A 124 -21.49 12.80 1.39
CA ASN A 124 -21.36 14.03 2.16
C ASN A 124 -22.01 15.16 1.39
N SER A 125 -23.34 15.08 1.24
CA SER A 125 -24.10 16.07 0.49
C SER A 125 -25.21 16.67 1.37
N PRO A 126 -25.53 17.96 1.21
CA PRO A 126 -26.66 18.62 1.84
C PRO A 126 -28.01 18.15 1.26
N ILE A 127 -27.97 17.34 0.21
CA ILE A 127 -29.12 16.63 -0.35
C ILE A 127 -29.63 15.64 0.70
N THR A 128 -30.93 15.68 1.01
CA THR A 128 -31.52 14.74 1.97
C THR A 128 -31.52 13.32 1.39
N PRO A 129 -31.43 12.27 2.22
CA PRO A 129 -31.45 10.87 1.77
C PRO A 129 -32.69 10.50 0.95
N GLU A 130 -33.78 11.26 1.08
CA GLU A 130 -35.02 11.12 0.32
C GLU A 130 -34.87 11.41 -1.18
N HIS A 131 -33.86 12.20 -1.55
CA HIS A 131 -33.52 12.52 -2.93
C HIS A 131 -32.41 11.62 -3.49
N THR A 132 -31.97 10.60 -2.74
CA THR A 132 -31.05 9.57 -3.26
C THR A 132 -31.85 8.59 -4.12
N GLU A 133 -31.70 8.72 -5.43
CA GLU A 133 -32.44 7.95 -6.42
C GLU A 133 -31.85 6.54 -6.55
N GLU A 134 -30.52 6.47 -6.65
CA GLU A 134 -29.80 5.23 -6.91
C GLU A 134 -28.38 5.26 -6.33
N VAL A 135 -27.98 4.15 -5.69
CA VAL A 135 -26.58 3.88 -5.35
C VAL A 135 -26.21 2.50 -5.88
N SER A 136 -25.18 2.43 -6.71
CA SER A 136 -24.69 1.18 -7.28
C SER A 136 -23.21 0.96 -6.97
N TRP A 137 -22.89 -0.24 -6.50
CA TRP A 137 -21.54 -0.75 -6.44
C TRP A 137 -21.25 -1.57 -7.69
N LYS A 138 -20.16 -1.23 -8.37
CA LYS A 138 -19.71 -1.93 -9.59
C LYS A 138 -18.26 -2.35 -9.45
N LYS A 139 -17.92 -3.57 -9.84
CA LYS A 139 -16.52 -3.92 -10.08
C LYS A 139 -16.16 -3.43 -11.48
N THR A 140 -15.07 -2.66 -11.59
CA THR A 140 -14.62 -1.97 -12.81
C THR A 140 -13.20 -2.42 -13.16
N ASP A 141 -12.98 -3.73 -13.17
CA ASP A 141 -11.67 -4.33 -13.43
C ASP A 141 -11.65 -4.90 -14.87
N LYS A 142 -10.55 -4.68 -15.60
CA LYS A 142 -10.33 -5.21 -16.97
C LYS A 142 -11.48 -4.93 -17.96
N ASP A 143 -12.02 -3.71 -17.95
CA ASP A 143 -13.11 -3.27 -18.85
C ASP A 143 -14.47 -3.97 -18.66
N GLU A 144 -14.61 -4.82 -17.63
CA GLU A 144 -15.90 -5.37 -17.22
C GLU A 144 -16.56 -4.48 -16.15
N HIS A 145 -17.82 -4.09 -16.37
CA HIS A 145 -18.65 -3.39 -15.39
C HIS A 145 -19.66 -4.34 -14.77
N ILE A 146 -19.26 -4.98 -13.68
CA ILE A 146 -20.09 -6.00 -13.02
C ILE A 146 -20.87 -5.34 -11.89
N LEU A 147 -22.19 -5.47 -11.92
CA LEU A 147 -23.04 -4.95 -10.84
C LEU A 147 -22.88 -5.84 -9.59
N VAL A 148 -22.30 -5.26 -8.54
CA VAL A 148 -22.04 -5.93 -7.27
C VAL A 148 -23.25 -5.82 -6.36
N LEU A 149 -23.77 -4.61 -6.16
CA LEU A 149 -24.96 -4.38 -5.35
C LEU A 149 -25.68 -3.08 -5.77
N LEU A 150 -27.00 -3.08 -5.71
CA LEU A 150 -27.84 -1.95 -6.09
C LEU A 150 -28.78 -1.55 -4.94
N TYR A 151 -28.86 -0.26 -4.67
CA TYR A 151 -29.87 0.37 -3.84
C TYR A 151 -30.68 1.33 -4.70
N GLN A 152 -31.99 1.12 -4.77
CA GLN A 152 -32.89 1.93 -5.58
C GLN A 152 -34.27 1.96 -4.92
N ASN A 153 -34.98 3.08 -4.99
CA ASN A 153 -36.35 3.22 -4.46
C ASN A 153 -36.48 2.78 -2.97
N ASN A 154 -35.52 3.19 -2.14
CA ASN A 154 -35.43 2.82 -0.72
C ASN A 154 -35.36 1.31 -0.42
N LYS A 155 -34.85 0.53 -1.37
CA LYS A 155 -34.68 -0.92 -1.21
C LYS A 155 -33.33 -1.36 -1.74
N THR A 156 -32.73 -2.33 -1.05
CA THR A 156 -31.57 -3.06 -1.56
C THR A 156 -32.07 -4.17 -2.49
N LEU A 157 -31.57 -4.17 -3.73
CA LEU A 157 -31.89 -5.16 -4.75
C LEU A 157 -30.74 -6.17 -4.84
N SER A 158 -30.77 -7.18 -3.98
CA SER A 158 -29.75 -8.23 -3.98
C SER A 158 -29.90 -9.22 -5.15
N ASP A 159 -31.08 -9.35 -5.75
CA ASP A 159 -31.31 -10.24 -6.89
C ASP A 159 -30.78 -9.67 -8.22
N SER A 160 -30.48 -8.37 -8.28
CA SER A 160 -29.86 -7.74 -9.46
C SER A 160 -28.34 -7.88 -9.50
N SER A 161 -27.71 -8.37 -8.44
CA SER A 161 -26.25 -8.59 -8.42
C SER A 161 -25.86 -9.76 -9.32
N ASP A 162 -24.67 -9.67 -9.91
CA ASP A 162 -24.02 -10.80 -10.58
C ASP A 162 -23.94 -12.04 -9.66
N GLU A 163 -24.05 -13.23 -10.24
CA GLU A 163 -24.06 -14.51 -9.50
C GLU A 163 -22.86 -14.67 -8.56
N ARG A 164 -21.71 -14.07 -8.90
CA ARG A 164 -20.49 -14.08 -8.06
C ARG A 164 -20.67 -13.40 -6.71
N TYR A 165 -21.53 -12.39 -6.62
CA TYR A 165 -21.73 -11.59 -5.42
C TYR A 165 -23.03 -11.92 -4.68
N ARG A 166 -23.93 -12.65 -5.32
CA ARG A 166 -25.23 -13.01 -4.75
C ARG A 166 -25.09 -13.68 -3.38
N GLY A 167 -25.76 -13.10 -2.38
CA GLY A 167 -25.74 -13.59 -0.98
C GLY A 167 -24.44 -13.31 -0.21
N ARG A 168 -23.43 -12.71 -0.84
CA ARG A 168 -22.16 -12.31 -0.18
C ARG A 168 -22.08 -10.83 0.11
N VAL A 169 -22.98 -10.01 -0.42
CA VAL A 169 -22.92 -8.56 -0.30
C VAL A 169 -24.14 -7.97 0.40
N GLU A 170 -23.91 -6.95 1.22
CA GLU A 170 -24.98 -6.21 1.89
C GLU A 170 -24.59 -4.76 2.17
N PHE A 171 -25.58 -3.88 2.21
CA PHE A 171 -25.44 -2.53 2.75
C PHE A 171 -25.71 -2.52 4.25
N PHE A 172 -25.17 -1.51 4.94
CA PHE A 172 -25.54 -1.21 6.32
C PHE A 172 -26.85 -0.41 6.36
N THR A 173 -28.00 -1.11 6.28
CA THR A 173 -29.32 -0.46 6.15
C THR A 173 -29.61 0.60 7.22
N ALA A 174 -29.10 0.43 8.44
CA ALA A 174 -29.26 1.40 9.54
C ALA A 174 -28.46 2.70 9.37
N GLU A 175 -27.42 2.69 8.53
CA GLU A 175 -26.51 3.82 8.29
C GLU A 175 -26.86 4.59 7.01
N ILE A 176 -27.70 4.02 6.14
CA ILE A 176 -28.19 4.68 4.91
C ILE A 176 -28.84 6.04 5.18
N PRO A 177 -29.70 6.23 6.20
CA PRO A 177 -30.28 7.54 6.50
C PRO A 177 -29.25 8.61 6.90
N LYS A 178 -28.03 8.20 7.26
CA LYS A 178 -26.90 9.10 7.57
C LYS A 178 -26.00 9.34 6.35
N GLY A 179 -26.39 8.87 5.17
CA GLY A 179 -25.62 8.99 3.93
C GLY A 179 -24.52 7.94 3.77
N ASN A 180 -24.49 6.88 4.58
CA ASN A 180 -23.47 5.85 4.47
C ASN A 180 -23.99 4.64 3.67
N PHE A 181 -23.40 4.47 2.49
CA PHE A 181 -23.68 3.40 1.52
C PHE A 181 -22.50 2.43 1.38
N SER A 182 -21.75 2.24 2.47
CA SER A 182 -20.65 1.28 2.50
C SER A 182 -21.15 -0.13 2.21
N LEU A 183 -20.35 -0.89 1.46
CA LEU A 183 -20.61 -2.26 1.07
C LEU A 183 -19.84 -3.21 1.99
N ARG A 184 -20.53 -4.18 2.58
CA ARG A 184 -19.86 -5.35 3.17
C ARG A 184 -19.82 -6.49 2.16
N LEU A 185 -18.63 -6.99 1.85
CA LEU A 185 -18.40 -8.19 1.05
C LEU A 185 -17.94 -9.33 1.96
N LYS A 186 -18.71 -10.42 1.99
CA LYS A 186 -18.49 -11.59 2.85
C LYS A 186 -17.65 -12.65 2.15
N SER A 187 -16.82 -13.33 2.93
CA SER A 187 -15.99 -14.45 2.47
C SER A 187 -15.24 -14.14 1.17
N VAL A 188 -14.33 -13.17 1.26
CA VAL A 188 -13.51 -12.65 0.16
C VAL A 188 -12.77 -13.80 -0.55
N ARG A 189 -12.74 -13.76 -1.88
CA ARG A 189 -12.05 -14.73 -2.74
C ARG A 189 -10.91 -14.06 -3.49
N THR A 190 -9.98 -14.86 -4.00
CA THR A 190 -8.88 -14.39 -4.86
C THR A 190 -9.39 -13.66 -6.11
N GLU A 191 -10.53 -14.07 -6.66
CA GLU A 191 -11.14 -13.44 -7.84
C GLU A 191 -11.81 -12.09 -7.53
N ASP A 192 -12.09 -11.81 -6.25
CA ASP A 192 -12.70 -10.55 -5.83
C ASP A 192 -11.71 -9.39 -5.90
N LYS A 193 -10.40 -9.66 -6.02
CA LYS A 193 -9.37 -8.64 -6.24
C LYS A 193 -9.74 -7.74 -7.43
N GLY A 194 -9.60 -6.43 -7.25
CA GLY A 194 -9.80 -5.46 -8.32
C GLY A 194 -10.31 -4.11 -7.84
N VAL A 195 -10.74 -3.29 -8.78
CA VAL A 195 -11.28 -1.95 -8.52
C VAL A 195 -12.79 -2.02 -8.38
N TYR A 196 -13.31 -1.42 -7.31
CA TYR A 196 -14.73 -1.27 -7.04
C TYR A 196 -15.08 0.21 -7.09
N MET A 197 -16.23 0.55 -7.67
CA MET A 197 -16.73 1.90 -7.80
C MET A 197 -18.10 2.00 -7.15
N CYS A 198 -18.24 2.92 -6.20
CA CYS A 198 -19.52 3.37 -5.67
C CYS A 198 -20.00 4.53 -6.53
N GLN A 199 -21.12 4.36 -7.23
CA GLN A 199 -21.75 5.40 -8.05
C GLN A 199 -23.06 5.83 -7.40
N VAL A 200 -23.23 7.12 -7.18
CA VAL A 200 -24.40 7.71 -6.52
C VAL A 200 -25.09 8.67 -7.48
N PHE A 201 -26.41 8.56 -7.55
CA PHE A 201 -27.30 9.49 -8.23
C PHE A 201 -28.28 10.07 -7.21
N ALA A 202 -28.28 11.40 -7.06
CA ALA A 202 -29.16 12.08 -6.13
C ALA A 202 -29.49 13.49 -6.63
N GLY A 203 -30.78 13.86 -6.62
CA GLY A 203 -31.25 15.18 -7.05
C GLY A 203 -30.85 15.53 -8.49
N GLY A 204 -30.80 14.55 -9.40
CA GLY A 204 -30.30 14.75 -10.77
C GLY A 204 -28.78 14.97 -10.91
N LEU A 205 -28.01 14.91 -9.81
CA LEU A 205 -26.54 14.94 -9.81
C LEU A 205 -25.97 13.52 -9.75
N SER A 206 -24.72 13.38 -10.20
CA SER A 206 -24.01 12.11 -10.23
C SER A 206 -22.57 12.27 -9.73
N ALA A 207 -22.14 11.40 -8.84
CA ALA A 207 -20.77 11.38 -8.31
C ALA A 207 -20.36 9.95 -7.94
N ASN A 208 -19.05 9.70 -7.84
CA ASN A 208 -18.53 8.39 -7.54
C ASN A 208 -17.27 8.42 -6.67
N ALA A 209 -16.96 7.26 -6.10
CA ALA A 209 -15.69 6.98 -5.43
C ALA A 209 -15.22 5.58 -5.82
N THR A 210 -13.92 5.41 -6.02
CA THR A 210 -13.29 4.14 -6.37
C THR A 210 -12.41 3.63 -5.24
N ILE A 211 -12.34 2.32 -5.09
CA ILE A 211 -11.55 1.62 -4.07
C ILE A 211 -10.88 0.41 -4.69
N VAL A 212 -9.62 0.19 -4.34
CA VAL A 212 -8.88 -1.00 -4.75
C VAL A 212 -8.96 -2.04 -3.63
N LEU A 213 -9.52 -3.21 -3.93
CA LEU A 213 -9.48 -4.37 -3.05
C LEU A 213 -8.28 -5.25 -3.40
N GLU A 214 -7.35 -5.36 -2.47
CA GLU A 214 -6.22 -6.27 -2.52
C GLU A 214 -6.51 -7.52 -1.69
N THR A 215 -6.24 -8.69 -2.28
CA THR A 215 -6.35 -9.96 -1.55
C THR A 215 -4.96 -10.36 -1.06
N LEU A 216 -4.79 -10.45 0.25
CA LEU A 216 -3.61 -11.09 0.84
C LEU A 216 -3.79 -12.59 0.62
N GLY A 217 -2.97 -13.15 -0.28
CA GLY A 217 -2.99 -14.58 -0.56
C GLY A 217 -2.85 -15.38 0.74
N ASP A 218 -3.57 -16.49 0.85
CA ASP A 218 -3.54 -17.37 2.02
C ASP A 218 -2.09 -17.70 2.42
N TYR A 219 -1.61 -17.10 3.52
CA TYR A 219 -0.27 -17.31 4.06
C TYR A 219 0.02 -18.78 4.39
N ARG A 220 -0.99 -19.67 4.42
CA ARG A 220 -0.77 -21.13 4.52
C ARG A 220 -0.13 -21.73 3.29
N SER A 221 -0.29 -21.13 2.11
CA SER A 221 0.34 -21.60 0.87
C SER A 221 1.79 -21.13 0.72
N LEU A 222 2.11 -19.93 1.24
CA LEU A 222 3.47 -19.37 1.22
C LEU A 222 4.46 -20.07 2.16
N LEU A 223 3.99 -20.66 3.27
CA LEU A 223 4.88 -21.39 4.18
C LEU A 223 5.40 -22.72 3.61
N LEU A 224 4.77 -23.28 2.56
CA LEU A 224 5.26 -24.49 1.90
C LEU A 224 6.07 -24.24 0.63
N GLN A 225 6.12 -23.01 0.12
CA GLN A 225 6.80 -22.70 -1.14
C GLN A 225 7.76 -21.53 -0.96
N GLY A 226 8.82 -21.77 -0.18
CA GLY A 226 10.07 -21.04 -0.36
C GLY A 226 10.43 -21.05 -1.84
N SER A 227 10.69 -19.87 -2.39
CA SER A 227 10.94 -19.62 -3.81
C SER A 227 11.80 -20.75 -4.40
N VAL A 228 11.27 -21.43 -5.42
CA VAL A 228 12.00 -22.50 -6.13
C VAL A 228 13.35 -21.96 -6.63
N ASN A 229 13.45 -20.66 -6.89
CA ASN A 229 14.69 -20.00 -7.30
C ASN A 229 15.70 -19.83 -6.15
N GLU A 230 15.25 -19.54 -4.93
CA GLU A 230 16.13 -19.55 -3.75
C GLU A 230 16.55 -20.97 -3.37
N SER A 231 15.64 -21.94 -3.49
CA SER A 231 15.96 -23.35 -3.26
C SER A 231 16.93 -23.90 -4.31
N VAL A 232 16.77 -23.55 -5.59
CA VAL A 232 17.67 -23.97 -6.68
C VAL A 232 19.02 -23.28 -6.59
N CYS A 233 19.11 -21.99 -6.24
CA CYS A 233 20.38 -21.32 -5.99
C CYS A 233 21.11 -21.89 -4.77
N CYS A 234 20.39 -22.17 -3.68
CA CYS A 234 20.95 -22.83 -2.50
C CYS A 234 21.42 -24.26 -2.84
N CYS A 235 20.62 -25.07 -3.53
CA CYS A 235 21.02 -26.40 -4.00
C CYS A 235 22.21 -26.34 -4.96
N ALA A 236 22.24 -25.37 -5.89
CA ALA A 236 23.37 -25.16 -6.80
C ALA A 236 24.65 -24.84 -6.01
N LEU A 237 24.60 -24.00 -4.98
CA LEU A 237 25.73 -23.73 -4.10
C LEU A 237 26.17 -24.98 -3.30
N TYR A 238 25.23 -25.83 -2.86
CA TYR A 238 25.53 -27.09 -2.19
C TYR A 238 26.15 -28.17 -3.09
N PHE A 239 25.89 -28.14 -4.41
CA PHE A 239 26.50 -29.09 -5.37
C PHE A 239 27.76 -28.54 -6.05
N LEU A 240 27.79 -27.25 -6.38
CA LEU A 240 28.94 -26.59 -7.03
C LEU A 240 30.11 -26.45 -6.08
N ARG A 241 29.89 -26.15 -4.80
CA ARG A 241 30.98 -25.92 -3.83
C ARG A 241 31.81 -27.18 -3.55
N PRO A 242 31.22 -28.38 -3.37
CA PRO A 242 31.98 -29.64 -3.32
C PRO A 242 32.71 -29.98 -4.63
N LEU A 243 32.09 -29.71 -5.79
CA LEU A 243 32.70 -29.95 -7.11
C LEU A 243 33.91 -29.05 -7.36
N ILE A 244 33.84 -27.78 -6.95
CA ILE A 244 34.96 -26.83 -7.01
C ILE A 244 36.11 -27.27 -6.11
N LEU A 245 35.82 -27.82 -4.92
CA LEU A 245 36.84 -28.37 -4.02
C LEU A 245 37.48 -29.66 -4.57
N LEU A 246 36.70 -30.51 -5.26
CA LEU A 246 37.20 -31.69 -5.97
C LEU A 246 38.10 -31.32 -7.16
N TRP A 247 37.77 -30.24 -7.88
CA TRP A 247 38.59 -29.69 -8.96
C TRP A 247 39.87 -29.02 -8.43
N ALA A 248 39.82 -28.38 -7.26
CA ALA A 248 40.98 -27.76 -6.63
C ALA A 248 41.90 -28.75 -5.89
N PHE A 249 41.43 -29.97 -5.59
CA PHE A 249 42.17 -30.99 -4.84
C PHE A 249 43.50 -31.44 -5.47
N PRO A 250 43.62 -31.65 -6.79
CA PRO A 250 44.89 -31.99 -7.44
C PRO A 250 45.93 -30.86 -7.32
N HIS A 251 45.46 -29.61 -7.21
CA HIS A 251 46.27 -28.40 -7.05
C HIS A 251 46.51 -28.02 -5.58
N VAL A 252 46.02 -28.82 -4.62
CA VAL A 252 46.08 -28.48 -3.18
C VAL A 252 47.51 -28.32 -2.65
N ASN A 253 48.49 -28.90 -3.34
CA ASN A 253 49.90 -28.81 -3.01
C ASN A 253 50.57 -27.51 -3.46
N GLU A 254 49.92 -26.73 -4.34
CA GLU A 254 50.38 -25.41 -4.78
C GLU A 254 49.97 -24.30 -3.81
N PHE A 255 48.97 -24.55 -2.94
CA PHE A 255 48.57 -23.61 -1.89
C PHE A 255 49.42 -23.79 -0.63
N THR A 256 49.85 -22.69 -0.01
CA THR A 256 50.69 -22.67 1.21
C THR A 256 50.02 -21.90 2.36
N GLY A 257 50.33 -22.29 3.59
CA GLY A 257 49.80 -21.65 4.81
C GLY A 257 48.38 -22.09 5.21
N ASN A 258 47.67 -21.21 5.95
CA ASN A 258 46.36 -21.50 6.56
C ASN A 258 45.28 -21.93 5.56
N ILE A 259 45.37 -21.52 4.29
CA ILE A 259 44.43 -21.87 3.22
C ILE A 259 44.47 -23.38 2.91
N LYS A 260 45.65 -24.01 2.89
CA LYS A 260 45.81 -25.46 2.68
C LYS A 260 45.18 -26.26 3.83
N THR A 261 45.38 -25.79 5.06
CA THR A 261 44.85 -26.41 6.29
C THR A 261 43.32 -26.27 6.39
N TRP A 262 42.78 -25.13 5.96
CA TRP A 262 41.33 -24.88 5.88
C TRP A 262 40.63 -25.77 4.85
N ILE A 263 41.19 -25.90 3.65
CA ILE A 263 40.67 -26.75 2.57
C ILE A 263 40.68 -28.24 3.00
N LEU A 264 41.78 -28.71 3.60
CA LEU A 264 41.93 -30.12 4.00
C LEU A 264 41.13 -30.51 5.25
N LYS A 265 40.92 -29.60 6.22
CA LYS A 265 40.39 -29.95 7.56
C LYS A 265 38.95 -29.51 7.80
N TYR A 266 38.54 -28.34 7.31
CA TYR A 266 37.23 -27.75 7.62
C TYR A 266 36.23 -27.87 6.46
N SER A 267 36.69 -27.69 5.22
CA SER A 267 35.80 -27.64 4.06
C SER A 267 35.24 -29.02 3.67
N TYR A 268 36.05 -30.08 3.70
CA TYR A 268 35.59 -31.41 3.28
C TYR A 268 34.63 -32.06 4.29
N PHE A 269 34.91 -31.93 5.59
CA PHE A 269 34.18 -32.63 6.64
C PHE A 269 32.81 -32.02 6.93
N ALA A 270 32.70 -30.68 6.92
CA ALA A 270 31.44 -29.98 7.10
C ALA A 270 30.50 -30.19 5.90
N GLU A 271 31.02 -30.10 4.68
CA GLU A 271 30.26 -30.33 3.44
C GLU A 271 29.79 -31.79 3.35
N TYR A 272 30.61 -32.77 3.74
CA TYR A 272 30.20 -34.18 3.79
C TYR A 272 29.07 -34.44 4.79
N LEU A 273 29.11 -33.82 5.98
CA LEU A 273 28.04 -33.96 6.97
C LEU A 273 26.72 -33.39 6.45
N VAL A 274 26.75 -32.20 5.85
CA VAL A 274 25.55 -31.56 5.27
C VAL A 274 25.01 -32.38 4.10
N LEU A 275 25.88 -32.81 3.17
CA LEU A 275 25.50 -33.65 2.05
C LEU A 275 24.88 -34.97 2.51
N SER A 276 25.44 -35.61 3.55
CA SER A 276 24.88 -36.85 4.11
C SER A 276 23.48 -36.64 4.68
N VAL A 277 23.24 -35.56 5.42
CA VAL A 277 21.92 -35.24 5.98
C VAL A 277 20.90 -35.00 4.88
N VAL A 278 21.26 -34.27 3.83
CA VAL A 278 20.38 -33.97 2.68
C VAL A 278 20.08 -35.23 1.86
N VAL A 279 21.09 -36.07 1.58
CA VAL A 279 20.88 -37.31 0.83
C VAL A 279 20.00 -38.29 1.62
N TYR A 280 20.24 -38.44 2.93
CA TYR A 280 19.43 -39.32 3.76
C TYR A 280 18.02 -38.79 3.99
N SER A 281 17.81 -37.47 4.06
CA SER A 281 16.46 -36.90 4.15
C SER A 281 15.67 -37.08 2.85
N ALA A 282 16.31 -36.91 1.69
CA ALA A 282 15.69 -37.16 0.38
C ALA A 282 15.40 -38.65 0.16
N PHE A 283 16.33 -39.53 0.55
CA PHE A 283 16.11 -40.98 0.50
C PHE A 283 14.99 -41.41 1.44
N PHE A 284 14.93 -40.86 2.65
CA PHE A 284 13.83 -41.08 3.57
C PHE A 284 12.50 -40.63 2.98
N ALA A 285 12.39 -39.42 2.43
CA ALA A 285 11.17 -38.93 1.81
C ALA A 285 10.70 -39.82 0.64
N SER A 286 11.63 -40.24 -0.23
CA SER A 286 11.34 -41.11 -1.38
C SER A 286 10.92 -42.53 -0.99
N VAL A 287 11.50 -43.07 0.09
CA VAL A 287 11.18 -44.41 0.60
C VAL A 287 9.92 -44.37 1.48
N TRP A 288 9.65 -43.27 2.18
CA TRP A 288 8.52 -43.11 3.10
C TRP A 288 7.17 -43.31 2.42
N GLU A 289 6.98 -42.75 1.22
CA GLU A 289 5.76 -42.96 0.45
C GLU A 289 5.56 -44.42 0.02
N LYS A 290 6.66 -45.15 -0.23
CA LYS A 290 6.61 -46.58 -0.59
C LYS A 290 6.51 -47.49 0.64
N LEU A 291 6.96 -47.02 1.80
CA LEU A 291 7.01 -47.75 3.07
C LEU A 291 5.62 -48.22 3.53
N LEU A 292 4.60 -47.41 3.24
CA LEU A 292 3.20 -47.68 3.58
C LEU A 292 2.59 -48.88 2.83
N ASN A 293 3.26 -49.38 1.79
CA ASN A 293 2.78 -50.51 0.96
C ASN A 293 3.55 -51.82 1.20
N PHE A 294 4.57 -51.85 2.06
CA PHE A 294 5.31 -53.07 2.39
C PHE A 294 4.62 -53.88 3.51
N ALA A 295 4.82 -55.20 3.49
CA ALA A 295 4.36 -56.12 4.53
C ALA A 295 4.91 -55.73 5.91
N GLU A 296 4.18 -56.05 6.98
CA GLU A 296 4.47 -55.56 8.34
C GLU A 296 5.90 -55.86 8.80
N PHE A 297 6.45 -57.03 8.44
CA PHE A 297 7.82 -57.43 8.77
C PHE A 297 8.87 -56.56 8.05
N ASP A 298 8.73 -56.37 6.74
CA ASP A 298 9.67 -55.58 5.94
C ASP A 298 9.65 -54.10 6.34
N ARG A 299 8.46 -53.58 6.69
CA ARG A 299 8.30 -52.22 7.20
C ARG A 299 9.04 -52.02 8.52
N ALA A 300 8.93 -52.98 9.45
CA ALA A 300 9.60 -52.92 10.74
C ALA A 300 11.14 -52.96 10.59
N VAL A 301 11.66 -53.80 9.70
CA VAL A 301 13.10 -53.88 9.41
C VAL A 301 13.61 -52.55 8.82
N ILE A 302 12.88 -51.96 7.87
CA ILE A 302 13.29 -50.69 7.25
C ILE A 302 13.27 -49.56 8.28
N ILE A 303 12.22 -49.44 9.10
CA ILE A 303 12.14 -48.45 10.19
C ILE A 303 13.31 -48.63 11.17
N PHE A 304 13.63 -49.87 11.54
CA PHE A 304 14.74 -50.17 12.44
C PHE A 304 16.10 -49.75 11.85
N LEU A 305 16.35 -50.02 10.57
CA LEU A 305 17.56 -49.55 9.88
C LEU A 305 17.65 -48.02 9.82
N PHE A 306 16.53 -47.32 9.61
CA PHE A 306 16.49 -45.86 9.66
C PHE A 306 16.78 -45.30 11.05
N LEU A 307 16.26 -45.93 12.11
CA LEU A 307 16.54 -45.53 13.48
C LEU A 307 18.03 -45.70 13.82
N ILE A 308 18.65 -46.81 13.41
CA ILE A 308 20.10 -47.02 13.57
C ILE A 308 20.89 -45.92 12.85
N MET A 309 20.52 -45.62 11.60
CA MET A 309 21.20 -44.61 10.80
C MET A 309 21.07 -43.20 11.41
N PHE A 310 19.88 -42.84 11.89
CA PHE A 310 19.63 -41.57 12.58
C PHE A 310 20.45 -41.46 13.88
N LEU A 311 20.50 -42.53 14.67
CA LEU A 311 21.33 -42.60 15.88
C LEU A 311 22.83 -42.44 15.55
N CYS A 312 23.32 -43.06 14.48
CA CYS A 312 24.70 -42.88 14.03
C CYS A 312 25.00 -41.43 13.61
N CYS A 313 24.06 -40.77 12.92
CA CYS A 313 24.18 -39.35 12.56
C CYS A 313 24.19 -38.44 13.81
N LEU A 314 23.28 -38.67 14.76
CA LEU A 314 23.25 -37.93 16.02
C LEU A 314 24.51 -38.12 16.85
N CYS A 315 25.01 -39.35 16.98
CA CYS A 315 26.26 -39.63 17.68
C CYS A 315 27.45 -38.90 17.02
N LYS A 316 27.51 -38.84 15.69
CA LYS A 316 28.53 -38.05 14.98
C LYS A 316 28.37 -36.55 15.24
N ILE A 317 27.15 -36.02 15.21
CA ILE A 317 26.89 -34.61 15.51
C ILE A 317 27.35 -34.31 16.94
N ILE A 318 26.90 -35.07 17.93
CA ILE A 318 27.23 -34.87 19.36
C ILE A 318 28.73 -35.00 19.63
N TYR A 319 29.41 -35.96 19.01
CA TYR A 319 30.86 -36.15 19.16
C TYR A 319 31.67 -34.97 18.58
N HIS A 320 31.17 -34.37 17.49
CA HIS A 320 31.85 -33.25 16.81
C HIS A 320 31.36 -31.86 17.26
N PHE A 321 30.19 -31.76 17.91
CA PHE A 321 29.55 -30.52 18.38
C PHE A 321 30.44 -29.64 19.27
N PRO A 322 31.19 -30.17 20.26
CA PRO A 322 32.05 -29.35 21.13
C PRO A 322 33.21 -28.67 20.39
N ARG A 323 33.58 -29.18 19.20
CA ARG A 323 34.65 -28.61 18.37
C ARG A 323 34.17 -27.51 17.42
N VAL A 324 32.86 -27.45 17.12
CA VAL A 324 32.28 -26.52 16.14
C VAL A 324 31.76 -25.24 16.79
N VAL A 325 31.24 -25.34 18.01
CA VAL A 325 30.60 -24.22 18.73
C VAL A 325 31.56 -23.05 19.07
N PRO A 326 32.81 -23.26 19.53
CA PRO A 326 33.70 -22.15 19.86
C PRO A 326 34.04 -21.27 18.64
N VAL A 327 34.12 -21.86 17.45
CA VAL A 327 34.47 -21.17 16.19
C VAL A 327 33.30 -20.35 15.65
N TYR A 328 32.06 -20.81 15.88
CA TYR A 328 30.86 -20.10 15.43
C TYR A 328 30.40 -18.99 16.38
N VAL A 329 30.66 -19.14 17.68
CA VAL A 329 30.25 -18.16 18.72
C VAL A 329 31.27 -17.03 18.87
N PHE A 330 32.56 -17.29 18.68
CA PHE A 330 33.60 -16.26 18.74
C PHE A 330 34.13 -15.79 17.38
N GLY A 331 33.98 -16.58 16.31
CA GLY A 331 34.27 -16.14 14.95
C GLY A 331 33.10 -15.36 14.34
N SER A 332 33.36 -14.72 13.17
CA SER A 332 32.47 -14.01 12.23
C SER A 332 31.25 -13.22 12.77
N VAL A 333 30.33 -13.83 13.51
CA VAL A 333 29.15 -13.18 14.11
C VAL A 333 29.52 -12.14 15.17
N GLY A 334 30.51 -12.41 16.03
CA GLY A 334 30.96 -11.45 17.05
C GLY A 334 31.67 -10.22 16.46
N VAL A 335 32.46 -10.43 15.41
CA VAL A 335 33.16 -9.36 14.67
C VAL A 335 32.16 -8.49 13.90
N VAL A 336 31.11 -9.10 13.31
CA VAL A 336 30.05 -8.36 12.63
C VAL A 336 29.25 -7.48 13.61
N LEU A 337 28.96 -7.98 14.82
CA LEU A 337 28.28 -7.19 15.85
C LEU A 337 29.13 -6.02 16.35
N LEU A 338 30.42 -6.22 16.62
CA LEU A 338 31.33 -5.14 17.02
C LEU A 338 31.51 -4.10 15.92
N ASN A 339 31.63 -4.52 14.66
CA ASN A 339 31.67 -3.61 13.51
C ASN A 339 30.37 -2.79 13.36
N SER A 340 29.21 -3.42 13.60
CA SER A 340 27.92 -2.71 13.52
C SER A 340 27.77 -1.64 14.61
N VAL A 341 28.26 -1.89 15.82
CA VAL A 341 28.24 -0.94 16.94
C VAL A 341 29.22 0.21 16.69
N ALA A 342 30.41 -0.07 16.16
CA ALA A 342 31.38 0.96 15.79
C ALA A 342 30.82 1.91 14.71
N LEU A 343 30.19 1.34 13.66
CA LEU A 343 29.60 2.10 12.56
C LEU A 343 28.42 2.96 13.01
N MET A 344 27.54 2.43 13.87
CA MET A 344 26.44 3.21 14.45
C MET A 344 26.94 4.38 15.30
N THR A 345 28.01 4.17 16.07
CA THR A 345 28.61 5.21 16.92
C THR A 345 29.27 6.32 16.09
N GLU A 346 29.93 5.98 14.97
CA GLU A 346 30.46 6.97 14.01
C GLU A 346 29.37 7.78 13.31
N LEU A 347 28.26 7.14 12.92
CA LEU A 347 27.13 7.82 12.29
C LEU A 347 26.46 8.80 13.25
N ILE A 348 26.31 8.44 14.53
CA ILE A 348 25.78 9.32 15.57
C ILE A 348 26.72 10.52 15.79
N LEU A 349 28.04 10.31 15.82
CA LEU A 349 29.02 11.40 15.94
C LEU A 349 28.94 12.39 14.75
N LYS A 350 28.60 11.93 13.54
CA LYS A 350 28.44 12.78 12.34
C LYS A 350 27.18 13.65 12.34
N THR A 351 26.19 13.37 13.20
CA THR A 351 24.98 14.20 13.31
C THR A 351 25.18 15.48 14.11
N GLY A 352 26.33 15.66 14.78
CA GLY A 352 26.66 16.89 15.52
C GLY A 352 25.84 17.12 16.80
N LEU A 353 24.97 16.18 17.20
CA LEU A 353 24.09 16.28 18.37
C LEU A 353 24.81 15.99 19.71
N VAL A 354 26.11 15.68 19.68
CA VAL A 354 26.88 15.21 20.84
C VAL A 354 27.73 16.35 21.41
N LYS A 355 27.44 16.76 22.65
CA LYS A 355 28.12 17.89 23.33
C LYS A 355 29.62 17.67 23.62
N HIS A 356 30.10 16.42 23.68
CA HIS A 356 31.52 16.08 23.88
C HIS A 356 31.92 14.83 23.05
N PRO A 357 32.39 15.00 21.80
CA PRO A 357 32.64 13.89 20.87
C PRO A 357 33.91 13.07 21.19
N GLN A 358 34.88 13.63 21.93
CA GLN A 358 36.16 12.95 22.24
C GLN A 358 36.00 11.61 22.96
N ASN A 359 35.07 11.48 23.91
CA ASN A 359 34.89 10.24 24.66
C ASN A 359 34.31 9.11 23.80
N MET A 360 33.35 9.42 22.92
CA MET A 360 32.79 8.44 21.99
C MET A 360 33.80 8.04 20.92
N GLN A 361 34.63 8.98 20.44
CA GLN A 361 35.72 8.67 19.51
C GLN A 361 36.79 7.76 20.13
N ASN A 362 37.11 7.93 21.42
CA ASN A 362 38.03 7.04 22.12
C ASN A 362 37.46 5.62 22.28
N ILE A 363 36.16 5.49 22.54
CA ILE A 363 35.48 4.19 22.62
C ILE A 363 35.50 3.48 21.26
N VAL A 364 35.19 4.18 20.17
CA VAL A 364 35.28 3.62 18.80
C VAL A 364 36.70 3.16 18.49
N LYS A 365 37.71 3.94 18.89
CA LYS A 365 39.12 3.60 18.67
C LYS A 365 39.56 2.39 19.50
N SER A 366 39.09 2.24 20.73
CA SER A 366 39.35 1.05 21.56
C SER A 366 38.67 -0.20 21.00
N ILE A 367 37.43 -0.08 20.50
CA ILE A 367 36.72 -1.19 19.84
C ILE A 367 37.47 -1.61 18.58
N GLN A 368 37.91 -0.66 17.75
CA GLN A 368 38.67 -0.98 16.54
C GLN A 368 40.03 -1.62 16.87
N THR A 369 40.71 -1.14 17.91
CA THR A 369 41.98 -1.75 18.37
C THR A 369 41.77 -3.17 18.90
N ALA A 370 40.66 -3.45 19.59
CA ALA A 370 40.33 -4.80 20.04
C ALA A 370 40.02 -5.76 18.87
N ILE A 371 39.34 -5.27 17.82
CA ILE A 371 39.10 -6.01 16.58
C ILE A 371 40.42 -6.29 15.86
N ASP A 372 41.31 -5.30 15.79
CA ASP A 372 42.61 -5.43 15.12
C ASP A 372 43.54 -6.38 15.90
N ILE A 373 43.53 -6.37 17.24
CA ILE A 373 44.27 -7.34 18.08
C ILE A 373 43.67 -8.75 17.91
N TYR A 374 42.35 -8.89 17.80
CA TYR A 374 41.70 -10.17 17.57
C TYR A 374 42.08 -10.77 16.21
N ASN A 375 42.08 -9.93 15.16
CA ASN A 375 42.53 -10.32 13.81
C ASN A 375 44.05 -10.55 13.74
N PHE A 376 44.86 -9.81 14.51
CA PHE A 376 46.32 -9.94 14.55
C PHE A 376 46.79 -11.18 15.32
N ASN A 377 46.10 -11.58 16.40
CA ASN A 377 46.35 -12.85 17.10
C ASN A 377 45.90 -14.08 16.28
N GLU A 378 45.12 -13.90 15.22
CA GLU A 378 44.84 -14.95 14.24
C GLU A 378 46.05 -15.21 13.31
N ASP A 379 46.93 -14.21 13.16
CA ASP A 379 48.14 -14.27 12.32
C ASP A 379 49.39 -14.76 13.08
N GLN A 380 49.44 -14.65 14.41
CA GLN A 380 50.52 -15.23 15.24
C GLN A 380 49.99 -15.90 16.51
N GLU A 381 49.99 -17.24 16.54
CA GLU A 381 50.43 -18.10 17.66
C GLU A 381 49.89 -19.54 17.45
N ASN A 382 50.72 -20.50 17.02
CA ASN A 382 51.48 -21.30 17.99
C ASN A 382 52.11 -20.48 19.14
N GLU A 383 51.67 -20.79 20.36
CA GLU A 383 52.25 -20.44 21.67
C GLU A 383 51.92 -19.08 22.32
N ALA A 384 50.65 -18.79 22.58
CA ALA A 384 50.29 -18.32 23.93
C ALA A 384 49.00 -18.93 24.47
N GLN A 385 49.03 -19.12 25.78
CA GLN A 385 47.99 -19.75 26.56
C GLN A 385 46.77 -18.82 26.66
N PRO A 386 45.53 -19.33 26.46
CA PRO A 386 44.31 -18.51 26.37
C PRO A 386 43.97 -17.69 27.64
N ASP A 387 44.64 -17.95 28.76
CA ASP A 387 44.44 -17.29 30.05
C ASP A 387 45.00 -15.85 30.12
N SER A 388 45.99 -15.51 29.28
CA SER A 388 46.63 -14.18 29.23
C SER A 388 45.74 -13.13 28.56
N VAL A 389 45.11 -13.52 27.45
CA VAL A 389 44.27 -12.66 26.61
C VAL A 389 42.97 -12.31 27.33
N VAL A 390 42.34 -13.29 27.99
CA VAL A 390 41.12 -13.08 28.78
C VAL A 390 41.37 -12.13 29.97
N LYS A 391 42.51 -12.25 30.68
CA LYS A 391 42.87 -11.32 31.77
C LYS A 391 43.14 -9.89 31.29
N THR A 392 43.74 -9.74 30.12
CA THR A 392 44.02 -8.42 29.54
C THR A 392 42.73 -7.70 29.15
N VAL A 393 41.80 -8.42 28.50
CA VAL A 393 40.49 -7.88 28.11
C VAL A 393 39.60 -7.54 29.31
N ILE A 394 39.61 -8.34 30.38
CA ILE A 394 38.86 -8.04 31.61
C ILE A 394 39.44 -6.83 32.37
N SER A 395 40.74 -6.55 32.27
CA SER A 395 41.37 -5.38 32.92
C SER A 395 41.13 -4.05 32.19
N MET A 396 40.67 -4.09 30.94
CA MET A 396 40.38 -2.91 30.11
C MET A 396 38.92 -2.46 30.16
N ILE A 397 38.03 -3.27 30.75
CA ILE A 397 36.64 -2.93 31.11
C ILE A 397 36.63 -2.43 32.55
#